data_AF-A0A485KD36-F1
#
_entry.id   AF-A0A485KD36-F1
#
_cell.length_a   1.000
_cell.length_b   1.000
_cell.length_c   1.000
_cell.angle_alpha   90.00
_cell.angle_beta   90.00
_cell.angle_gamma   90.00
#
_symmetry.space_group_name_H-M   'P 1'
#
loop_
_entity.id
_entity.type
_entity.pdbx_description
1 polymer ?
#
loop_
_entity_poly.entity_id
_entity_poly.type
_entity_poly.pdbx_seq_one_letter_code
_entity_poly.pdbx_strand_id
1 'polypeptide(L)'
;MLSRVLAVILSVFAQDRSASRTFLLDYVTQEAMLSVDHTMLVERCSLDAVQVVFAMFFKPDNSARAEHAATLCLVQATKLPSTTERAYAIVRWLVFSNNLDALTSVQVLSTSPHGKNTMTRAIAEADLEMALILQALGVPVVTRLVKNALFDSSLHHVTLALELIRMATDATTQKRTEHLNQSKWIEWLVAQLGGTVVVMGHLILLLARAPTLPRIFPKLYATWWTQANNADEKCRIQMTVVQCGNTKAVSCVVRLASKSLDLLVTT
;
A
#
# COMPACT_ATOMS: atom_id res chain seq x y z
N MET A 1 8.21 14.85 -37.01
CA MET A 1 7.63 16.21 -36.84
C MET A 1 6.71 16.32 -35.62
N LEU A 2 5.80 15.37 -35.39
CA LEU A 2 4.90 15.34 -34.21
C LEU A 2 5.57 15.45 -32.83
N SER A 3 6.77 14.87 -32.61
CA SER A 3 7.45 14.99 -31.30
C SER A 3 7.93 16.42 -31.00
N ARG A 4 8.20 17.24 -32.03
CA ARG A 4 8.55 18.65 -31.89
C ARG A 4 7.32 19.51 -31.57
N VAL A 5 6.18 19.17 -32.16
CA VAL A 5 4.89 19.84 -31.88
C VAL A 5 4.46 19.57 -30.44
N LEU A 6 4.53 18.31 -29.98
CA LEU A 6 4.26 17.96 -28.57
C LEU A 6 5.24 18.66 -27.61
N ALA A 7 6.53 18.74 -27.96
CA ALA A 7 7.53 19.45 -27.15
C ALA A 7 7.26 20.96 -27.06
N VAL A 8 6.81 21.60 -28.16
CA VAL A 8 6.43 23.01 -28.19
C VAL A 8 5.16 23.27 -27.37
N ILE A 9 4.17 22.36 -27.44
CA ILE A 9 2.94 22.46 -26.64
C ILE A 9 3.26 22.32 -25.15
N LEU A 10 4.11 21.35 -24.79
CA LEU A 10 4.51 21.14 -23.40
C LEU A 10 5.40 22.27 -22.87
N SER A 11 6.27 22.86 -23.71
CA SER A 11 7.04 24.04 -23.32
C SER A 11 6.15 25.27 -23.15
N VAL A 12 5.13 25.45 -24.00
CA VAL A 12 4.15 26.54 -23.88
C VAL A 12 3.24 26.35 -22.67
N PHE A 13 2.82 25.12 -22.38
CA PHE A 13 2.03 24.79 -21.17
C PHE A 13 2.84 24.94 -19.87
N ALA A 14 4.14 24.65 -19.90
CA ALA A 14 5.04 24.81 -18.77
C ALA A 14 5.39 26.29 -18.50
N GLN A 15 5.28 27.18 -19.50
CA GLN A 15 5.77 28.57 -19.39
C GLN A 15 4.69 29.65 -19.28
N ASP A 16 3.43 29.42 -19.67
CA ASP A 16 2.46 30.54 -19.71
C ASP A 16 1.00 30.19 -19.34
N ARG A 17 0.34 31.14 -18.66
CA ARG A 17 -1.06 31.10 -18.16
C ARG A 17 -2.05 31.85 -19.07
N SER A 18 -1.65 32.32 -20.25
CA SER A 18 -2.47 33.20 -21.09
C SER A 18 -3.27 32.50 -22.21
N ALA A 19 -4.18 33.25 -22.84
CA ALA A 19 -5.22 32.86 -23.80
C ALA A 19 -4.74 32.16 -25.11
N SER A 20 -3.43 32.01 -25.30
CA SER A 20 -2.83 31.29 -26.43
C SER A 20 -3.01 29.75 -26.38
N ARG A 21 -3.59 29.22 -25.28
CA ARG A 21 -3.83 27.78 -25.08
C ARG A 21 -4.90 27.19 -26.02
N THR A 22 -5.96 27.93 -26.31
CA THR A 22 -7.11 27.40 -27.08
C THR A 22 -6.78 27.19 -28.56
N PHE A 23 -6.01 28.10 -29.17
CA PHE A 23 -5.68 28.04 -30.60
C PHE A 23 -4.67 26.93 -30.95
N LEU A 24 -3.66 26.72 -30.10
CA LEU A 24 -2.69 25.63 -30.26
C LEU A 24 -3.31 24.25 -29.98
N LEU A 25 -4.30 24.17 -29.08
CA LEU A 25 -5.03 22.91 -28.87
C LEU A 25 -5.89 22.55 -30.09
N ASP A 26 -6.64 23.49 -30.66
CA ASP A 26 -7.48 23.24 -31.85
C ASP A 26 -6.67 22.67 -33.02
N TYR A 27 -5.49 23.23 -33.29
CA TYR A 27 -4.57 22.75 -34.33
C TYR A 27 -4.07 21.31 -34.08
N VAL A 28 -3.81 20.98 -32.82
CA VAL A 28 -3.30 19.66 -32.41
C VAL A 28 -4.40 18.61 -32.42
N THR A 29 -5.65 18.99 -32.13
CA THR A 29 -6.82 18.12 -32.30
C THR A 29 -6.97 17.57 -33.71
N GLN A 30 -6.60 18.36 -34.72
CA GLN A 30 -6.77 17.97 -36.12
C GLN A 30 -5.64 17.06 -36.62
N GLU A 31 -4.39 17.24 -36.16
CA GLU A 31 -3.24 16.44 -36.64
C GLU A 31 -2.77 15.31 -35.70
N ALA A 32 -2.93 15.44 -34.38
CA ALA A 32 -2.37 14.49 -33.41
C ALA A 32 -3.29 13.29 -33.09
N MET A 33 -4.58 13.39 -33.43
CA MET A 33 -5.60 12.43 -32.99
C MET A 33 -5.55 11.05 -33.66
N LEU A 34 -4.64 10.81 -34.60
CA LEU A 34 -4.53 9.52 -35.30
C LEU A 34 -3.20 8.77 -35.08
N SER A 35 -2.19 9.38 -34.44
CA SER A 35 -0.88 8.72 -34.31
C SER A 35 -0.06 9.07 -33.06
N VAL A 36 -0.58 9.87 -32.12
CA VAL A 36 0.20 10.20 -30.92
C VAL A 36 0.15 9.05 -29.94
N ASP A 37 1.33 8.49 -29.73
CA ASP A 37 1.66 7.55 -28.67
C ASP A 37 1.25 8.15 -27.31
N HIS A 38 0.07 7.78 -26.82
CA HIS A 38 -0.54 8.27 -25.57
C HIS A 38 0.34 8.01 -24.34
N THR A 39 1.37 7.19 -24.49
CA THR A 39 2.49 6.97 -23.56
C THR A 39 3.15 8.28 -23.13
N MET A 40 3.42 9.22 -24.04
CA MET A 40 4.19 10.43 -23.74
C MET A 40 3.47 11.41 -22.82
N LEU A 41 2.13 11.39 -22.80
CA LEU A 41 1.34 12.36 -22.06
C LEU A 41 1.42 12.10 -20.55
N VAL A 42 1.32 10.84 -20.13
CA VAL A 42 1.45 10.43 -18.73
C VAL A 42 2.91 10.53 -18.25
N GLU A 43 3.86 10.26 -19.14
CA GLU A 43 5.29 10.33 -18.83
C GLU A 43 5.78 11.78 -18.60
N ARG A 44 5.33 12.73 -19.42
CA ARG A 44 5.95 14.06 -19.50
C ARG A 44 5.14 15.20 -18.90
N CYS A 45 3.83 15.02 -18.70
CA CYS A 45 2.93 16.11 -18.25
C CYS A 45 2.66 16.07 -16.75
N SER A 46 2.37 17.22 -16.14
CA SER A 46 1.79 17.27 -14.79
C SER A 46 0.33 16.79 -14.78
N LEU A 47 -0.21 16.43 -13.61
CA LEU A 47 -1.62 16.06 -13.47
C LEU A 47 -2.56 17.13 -14.05
N ASP A 48 -2.32 18.41 -13.72
CA ASP A 48 -3.15 19.52 -14.21
C ASP A 48 -3.19 19.58 -15.75
N ALA A 49 -2.05 19.35 -16.40
CA ALA A 49 -1.98 19.34 -17.86
C ALA A 49 -2.75 18.13 -18.44
N VAL A 50 -2.66 16.95 -17.82
CA VAL A 50 -3.45 15.77 -18.20
C VAL A 50 -4.95 16.06 -18.06
N GLN A 51 -5.36 16.65 -16.94
CA GLN A 51 -6.77 17.00 -16.68
C GLN A 51 -7.32 18.01 -17.69
N VAL A 52 -6.53 19.03 -18.02
CA VAL A 52 -6.91 20.06 -19.00
C VAL A 52 -7.05 19.46 -20.40
N VAL A 53 -6.14 18.58 -20.82
CA VAL A 53 -6.25 17.82 -22.07
C VAL A 53 -7.52 16.96 -22.04
N PHE A 54 -7.82 16.30 -20.92
CA PHE A 54 -9.04 15.50 -20.79
C PHE A 54 -10.31 16.32 -20.94
N ALA A 55 -10.41 17.43 -20.20
CA ALA A 55 -11.56 18.32 -20.23
C ALA A 55 -11.79 18.96 -21.62
N MET A 56 -10.73 19.26 -22.36
CA MET A 56 -10.85 19.86 -23.69
C MET A 56 -11.25 18.87 -24.77
N PHE A 57 -10.65 17.67 -24.78
CA PHE A 57 -10.82 16.72 -25.89
C PHE A 57 -11.87 15.64 -25.66
N PHE A 58 -12.23 15.39 -24.40
CA PHE A 58 -13.13 14.31 -24.02
C PHE A 58 -14.32 14.87 -23.25
N LYS A 59 -14.95 15.90 -23.82
CA LYS A 59 -16.20 16.49 -23.33
C LYS A 59 -17.26 15.40 -23.07
N PRO A 60 -18.19 15.64 -22.11
CA PRO A 60 -19.17 14.65 -21.66
C PRO A 60 -20.09 14.10 -22.77
N ASP A 61 -20.17 14.77 -23.92
CA ASP A 61 -21.02 14.37 -25.05
C ASP A 61 -20.54 13.09 -25.76
N ASN A 62 -19.31 12.62 -25.48
CA ASN A 62 -18.77 11.37 -26.05
C ASN A 62 -18.12 10.49 -24.97
N SER A 63 -18.97 9.91 -24.11
CA SER A 63 -18.56 9.08 -22.97
C SER A 63 -17.65 7.91 -23.36
N ALA A 64 -17.95 7.21 -24.45
CA ALA A 64 -17.15 6.06 -24.90
C ALA A 64 -15.70 6.45 -25.26
N ARG A 65 -15.51 7.62 -25.87
CA ARG A 65 -14.18 8.12 -26.20
C ARG A 65 -13.40 8.55 -24.95
N ALA A 66 -14.09 9.19 -24.00
CA ALA A 66 -13.53 9.60 -22.72
C ALA A 66 -13.07 8.38 -21.91
N GLU A 67 -13.92 7.36 -21.83
CA GLU A 67 -13.64 6.10 -21.12
C GLU A 67 -12.46 5.34 -21.74
N HIS A 68 -12.38 5.28 -23.08
CA HIS A 68 -11.25 4.66 -23.78
C HIS A 68 -9.93 5.39 -23.51
N ALA A 69 -9.94 6.72 -23.56
CA ALA A 69 -8.76 7.52 -23.24
C ALA A 69 -8.35 7.37 -21.77
N ALA A 70 -9.31 7.39 -20.86
CA ALA A 70 -9.10 7.19 -19.42
C ALA A 70 -8.47 5.81 -19.15
N THR A 71 -9.00 4.77 -19.80
CA THR A 71 -8.46 3.41 -19.76
C THR A 71 -7.00 3.37 -20.21
N LEU A 72 -6.68 4.00 -21.35
CA LEU A 72 -5.31 4.05 -21.86
C LEU A 72 -4.38 4.82 -20.91
N CYS A 73 -4.81 5.97 -20.38
CA CYS A 73 -4.02 6.73 -19.41
C CYS A 73 -3.76 5.95 -18.13
N LEU A 74 -4.75 5.20 -17.63
CA LEU A 74 -4.60 4.32 -16.48
C LEU A 74 -3.55 3.23 -16.77
N VAL A 75 -3.65 2.54 -17.91
CA VAL A 75 -2.65 1.55 -18.34
C VAL A 75 -1.25 2.15 -18.38
N GLN A 76 -1.09 3.35 -18.95
CA GLN A 76 0.21 4.01 -19.04
C GLN A 76 0.75 4.44 -17.68
N ALA A 77 -0.10 4.97 -16.80
CA ALA A 77 0.30 5.33 -15.45
C ALA A 77 0.84 4.13 -14.67
N THR A 78 0.27 2.94 -14.89
CA THR A 78 0.79 1.71 -14.27
C THR A 78 2.16 1.26 -14.83
N LYS A 79 2.46 1.56 -16.09
CA LYS A 79 3.71 1.14 -16.77
C LYS A 79 4.95 1.89 -16.30
N LEU A 80 4.79 3.08 -15.74
CA LEU A 80 5.91 3.94 -15.37
C LEU A 80 6.85 3.23 -14.36
N PRO A 81 8.16 3.10 -14.67
CA PRO A 81 9.11 2.36 -13.86
C PRO A 81 9.46 3.06 -12.54
N SER A 82 9.27 4.38 -12.47
CA SER A 82 9.34 5.17 -11.24
C SER A 82 8.00 5.87 -11.02
N THR A 83 7.37 5.53 -9.91
CA THR A 83 6.20 6.22 -9.34
C THR A 83 6.69 7.55 -8.78
N THR A 84 6.96 8.47 -9.70
CA THR A 84 6.84 9.88 -9.37
C THR A 84 5.44 10.08 -8.78
N GLU A 85 5.32 10.87 -7.73
CA GLU A 85 4.05 11.29 -7.10
C GLU A 85 2.94 11.56 -8.14
N ARG A 86 3.34 12.05 -9.32
CA ARG A 86 2.56 12.21 -10.55
C ARG A 86 1.80 10.95 -11.03
N ALA A 87 2.45 9.79 -11.17
CA ALA A 87 1.81 8.60 -11.71
C ALA A 87 0.66 8.15 -10.80
N TYR A 88 0.88 8.21 -9.48
CA TYR A 88 -0.16 7.95 -8.49
C TYR A 88 -1.23 9.02 -8.49
N ALA A 89 -0.87 10.29 -8.61
CA ALA A 89 -1.85 11.37 -8.73
C ALA A 89 -2.78 11.17 -9.94
N ILE A 90 -2.26 10.66 -11.07
CA ILE A 90 -3.04 10.32 -12.27
C ILE A 90 -3.96 9.11 -12.00
N VAL A 91 -3.45 8.03 -11.39
CA VAL A 91 -4.29 6.87 -11.03
C VAL A 91 -5.42 7.30 -10.09
N ARG A 92 -5.10 8.07 -9.03
CA ARG A 92 -6.09 8.59 -8.07
C ARG A 92 -7.13 9.43 -8.77
N TRP A 93 -6.69 10.39 -9.58
CA TRP A 93 -7.61 11.24 -10.33
C TRP A 93 -8.52 10.42 -11.26
N LEU A 94 -7.99 9.49 -12.04
CA LEU A 94 -8.80 8.66 -12.95
C LEU A 94 -9.83 7.81 -12.22
N VAL A 95 -9.47 7.24 -11.06
CA VAL A 95 -10.38 6.45 -10.22
C VAL A 95 -11.47 7.31 -9.58
N PHE A 96 -11.16 8.54 -9.15
CA PHE A 96 -12.11 9.39 -8.41
C PHE A 96 -12.89 10.39 -9.28
N SER A 97 -12.48 10.64 -10.52
CA SER A 97 -13.08 11.68 -11.38
C SER A 97 -14.35 11.24 -12.11
N ASN A 98 -14.93 10.09 -11.79
CA ASN A 98 -16.07 9.45 -12.49
C ASN A 98 -15.84 9.22 -14.00
N ASN A 99 -14.62 9.41 -14.50
CA ASN A 99 -14.29 9.20 -15.91
C ASN A 99 -14.12 7.72 -16.27
N LEU A 100 -13.97 6.86 -15.27
CA LEU A 100 -13.94 5.41 -15.37
C LEU A 100 -14.89 4.84 -14.32
N ASP A 101 -15.69 3.86 -14.70
CA ASP A 101 -16.39 3.06 -13.71
C ASP A 101 -15.38 2.21 -12.91
N ALA A 102 -15.78 1.82 -11.70
CA ALA A 102 -14.94 1.03 -10.82
C ALA A 102 -14.56 -0.32 -11.45
N LEU A 103 -15.48 -0.97 -12.18
CA LEU A 103 -15.25 -2.30 -12.74
C LEU A 103 -14.22 -2.26 -13.87
N THR A 104 -14.26 -1.26 -14.75
CA THR A 104 -13.24 -1.04 -15.79
C THR A 104 -11.89 -0.70 -15.17
N SER A 105 -11.86 0.17 -14.15
CA SER A 105 -10.61 0.48 -13.43
C SER A 105 -9.96 -0.78 -12.87
N VAL A 106 -10.76 -1.68 -12.31
CA VAL A 106 -10.32 -2.96 -11.76
C VAL A 106 -9.83 -3.90 -12.83
N GLN A 107 -10.58 -4.02 -13.92
CA GLN A 107 -10.19 -4.84 -15.05
C GLN A 107 -8.84 -4.38 -15.59
N VAL A 108 -8.63 -3.08 -15.76
CA VAL A 108 -7.36 -2.52 -16.21
C VAL A 108 -6.21 -2.81 -15.22
N LEU A 109 -6.43 -2.56 -13.93
CA LEU A 109 -5.42 -2.81 -12.90
C LEU A 109 -5.10 -4.30 -12.70
N SER A 110 -6.07 -5.19 -12.90
CA SER A 110 -5.90 -6.63 -12.72
C SER A 110 -5.35 -7.34 -13.97
N THR A 111 -5.72 -6.89 -15.17
CA THR A 111 -5.30 -7.49 -16.45
C THR A 111 -3.95 -6.95 -16.93
N SER A 112 -3.62 -5.70 -16.61
CA SER A 112 -2.31 -5.13 -16.94
C SER A 112 -1.20 -5.84 -16.14
N PRO A 113 -0.13 -6.35 -16.81
CA PRO A 113 1.05 -6.88 -16.13
C PRO A 113 1.64 -5.89 -15.11
N HIS A 114 1.50 -4.59 -15.38
CA HIS A 114 2.00 -3.53 -14.52
C HIS A 114 1.00 -3.11 -13.44
N GLY A 115 -0.30 -3.25 -13.68
CA GLY A 115 -1.34 -3.05 -12.67
C GLY A 115 -1.24 -4.04 -11.51
N LYS A 116 -0.90 -5.31 -11.82
CA LYS A 116 -0.56 -6.33 -10.80
C LYS A 116 0.60 -5.92 -9.90
N ASN A 117 1.51 -5.09 -10.41
CA ASN A 117 2.66 -4.58 -9.66
C ASN A 117 2.34 -3.30 -8.88
N THR A 118 1.20 -2.64 -9.12
CA THR A 118 0.86 -1.39 -8.43
C THR A 118 0.64 -1.61 -6.94
N MET A 119 -0.05 -2.70 -6.53
CA MET A 119 -0.18 -3.06 -5.11
C MET A 119 1.19 -3.40 -4.50
N THR A 120 2.01 -4.18 -5.20
CA THR A 120 3.37 -4.51 -4.77
C THR A 120 4.20 -3.27 -4.49
N ARG A 121 4.07 -2.27 -5.36
CA ARG A 121 4.83 -1.02 -5.25
C ARG A 121 4.31 -0.12 -4.14
N ALA A 122 2.99 0.04 -4.01
CA ALA A 122 2.38 0.76 -2.90
C ALA A 122 2.86 0.21 -1.55
N ILE A 123 2.97 -1.12 -1.43
CA ILE A 123 3.54 -1.78 -0.26
C ILE A 123 5.04 -1.48 -0.07
N ALA A 124 5.83 -1.55 -1.14
CA ALA A 124 7.27 -1.25 -1.07
C ALA A 124 7.57 0.20 -0.68
N GLU A 125 6.71 1.14 -1.07
CA GLU A 125 6.83 2.58 -0.80
C GLU A 125 6.13 3.03 0.48
N ALA A 126 5.44 2.12 1.17
CA ALA A 126 4.58 2.44 2.33
C ALA A 126 3.51 3.51 2.05
N ASP A 127 2.99 3.57 0.82
CA ASP A 127 1.89 4.46 0.43
C ASP A 127 0.55 3.81 0.83
N LEU A 128 0.14 4.07 2.07
CA LEU A 128 -1.12 3.59 2.63
C LEU A 128 -2.34 4.02 1.82
N GLU A 129 -2.36 5.27 1.34
CA GLU A 129 -3.51 5.81 0.63
C GLU A 129 -3.71 5.06 -0.69
N MET A 130 -2.64 4.84 -1.45
CA MET A 130 -2.71 4.06 -2.68
C MET A 130 -3.09 2.60 -2.42
N ALA A 131 -2.53 1.97 -1.38
CA ALA A 131 -2.89 0.60 -1.01
C ALA A 131 -4.39 0.47 -0.69
N LEU A 132 -4.96 1.43 0.05
CA LEU A 132 -6.39 1.48 0.37
C LEU A 132 -7.26 1.66 -0.88
N ILE A 133 -6.87 2.54 -1.80
CA ILE A 133 -7.60 2.76 -3.07
C ILE A 133 -7.60 1.47 -3.89
N LEU A 134 -6.44 0.86 -4.08
CA LEU A 134 -6.33 -0.40 -4.84
C LEU A 134 -7.13 -1.52 -4.19
N GLN A 135 -7.13 -1.61 -2.86
CA GLN A 135 -7.95 -2.58 -2.13
C GLN A 135 -9.45 -2.30 -2.25
N ALA A 136 -9.88 -1.03 -2.21
CA ALA A 136 -11.28 -0.66 -2.42
C ALA A 136 -11.76 -1.00 -3.83
N LEU A 137 -10.85 -0.96 -4.81
CA LEU A 137 -11.05 -1.48 -6.15
C LEU A 137 -11.00 -3.03 -6.19
N GLY A 138 -10.64 -3.73 -5.12
CA GLY A 138 -10.58 -5.19 -5.12
C GLY A 138 -9.34 -5.76 -5.80
N VAL A 139 -8.28 -4.95 -5.98
CA VAL A 139 -6.96 -5.48 -6.35
C VAL A 139 -6.45 -6.35 -5.18
N PRO A 140 -6.10 -7.62 -5.42
CA PRO A 140 -5.75 -8.53 -4.34
C PRO A 140 -4.44 -8.14 -3.67
N VAL A 141 -4.44 -8.12 -2.34
CA VAL A 141 -3.22 -7.91 -1.53
C VAL A 141 -2.47 -9.23 -1.41
N VAL A 142 -1.24 -9.29 -1.92
CA VAL A 142 -0.42 -10.50 -1.85
C VAL A 142 0.20 -10.64 -0.46
N THR A 143 -0.22 -11.64 0.31
CA THR A 143 0.24 -11.89 1.69
C THR A 143 1.76 -11.96 1.82
N ARG A 144 2.46 -12.51 0.82
CA ARG A 144 3.93 -12.57 0.84
C ARG A 144 4.56 -11.18 0.90
N LEU A 145 4.02 -10.21 0.17
CA LEU A 145 4.55 -8.85 0.15
C LEU A 145 4.32 -8.13 1.47
N VAL A 146 3.15 -8.34 2.08
CA VAL A 146 2.83 -7.81 3.41
C VAL A 146 3.81 -8.37 4.45
N LYS A 147 4.09 -9.69 4.41
CA LYS A 147 5.08 -10.31 5.29
C LYS A 147 6.47 -9.69 5.10
N ASN A 148 6.92 -9.53 3.86
CA ASN A 148 8.22 -8.94 3.58
C ASN A 148 8.28 -7.48 4.06
N ALA A 149 7.24 -6.69 3.80
CA ALA A 149 7.17 -5.31 4.28
C ALA A 149 7.19 -5.20 5.81
N LEU A 150 6.64 -6.19 6.52
CA LEU A 150 6.55 -6.17 7.97
C LEU A 150 7.77 -6.75 8.68
N PHE A 151 8.38 -7.81 8.11
CA PHE A 151 9.44 -8.59 8.76
C PHE A 151 10.82 -8.45 8.10
N ASP A 152 10.88 -8.16 6.79
CA ASP A 152 12.14 -8.02 6.03
C ASP A 152 12.57 -6.56 5.83
N SER A 153 11.66 -5.61 6.04
CA SER A 153 11.97 -4.18 5.91
C SER A 153 12.86 -3.67 7.06
N SER A 154 13.43 -2.49 6.90
CA SER A 154 14.27 -1.78 7.88
C SER A 154 13.60 -1.51 9.25
N LEU A 155 12.32 -1.86 9.40
CA LEU A 155 11.63 -1.90 10.68
C LEU A 155 12.31 -2.91 11.59
N HIS A 156 13.03 -2.40 12.58
CA HIS A 156 13.64 -3.24 13.60
C HIS A 156 12.51 -4.01 14.30
N HIS A 157 12.63 -5.33 14.39
CA HIS A 157 11.62 -6.21 15.01
C HIS A 157 11.19 -5.77 16.42
N VAL A 158 12.07 -5.03 17.12
CA VAL A 158 11.78 -4.38 18.40
C VAL A 158 10.74 -3.27 18.26
N THR A 159 10.86 -2.40 17.26
CA THR A 159 9.89 -1.33 16.97
C THR A 159 8.52 -1.91 16.61
N LEU A 160 8.51 -2.95 15.77
CA LEU A 160 7.28 -3.66 15.44
C LEU A 160 6.65 -4.30 16.71
N ALA A 161 7.45 -4.95 17.56
CA ALA A 161 6.95 -5.54 18.81
C ALA A 161 6.31 -4.48 19.73
N LEU A 162 6.94 -3.31 19.86
CA LEU A 162 6.40 -2.20 20.65
C LEU A 162 5.05 -1.71 20.10
N GLU A 163 4.95 -1.56 18.78
CA GLU A 163 3.72 -1.11 18.14
C GLU A 163 2.59 -2.14 18.26
N LEU A 164 2.89 -3.43 18.11
CA LEU A 164 1.90 -4.48 18.31
C LEU A 164 1.41 -4.52 19.77
N ILE A 165 2.32 -4.43 20.75
CA ILE A 165 1.96 -4.38 22.17
C ILE A 165 1.04 -3.18 22.42
N ARG A 166 1.40 -2.01 21.88
CA ARG A 166 0.59 -0.79 21.97
C ARG A 166 -0.81 -1.02 21.40
N MET A 167 -0.92 -1.54 20.18
CA MET A 167 -2.21 -1.81 19.53
C MET A 167 -3.08 -2.78 20.34
N ALA A 168 -2.48 -3.75 21.03
CA ALA A 168 -3.20 -4.70 21.88
C ALA A 168 -3.67 -4.10 23.21
N THR A 169 -3.01 -3.05 23.71
CA THR A 169 -3.34 -2.40 24.99
C THR A 169 -4.20 -1.15 24.85
N ASP A 170 -4.10 -0.43 23.74
CA ASP A 170 -4.64 0.92 23.55
C ASP A 170 -6.10 0.97 23.07
N ALA A 171 -6.89 -0.11 23.20
CA ALA A 171 -8.28 -0.16 22.74
C ALA A 171 -9.19 0.97 23.28
N THR A 172 -8.73 1.75 24.27
CA THR A 172 -9.51 2.80 24.94
C THR A 172 -8.96 4.24 24.83
N THR A 173 -7.82 4.50 24.19
CA THR A 173 -7.18 5.85 24.31
C THR A 173 -6.86 6.51 22.97
N GLN A 174 -7.84 7.26 22.48
CA GLN A 174 -7.83 8.09 21.28
C GLN A 174 -7.06 9.42 21.50
N LYS A 175 -5.77 9.34 21.80
CA LYS A 175 -4.87 10.51 21.77
C LYS A 175 -3.56 10.12 21.11
N ARG A 176 -3.38 10.51 19.84
CA ARG A 176 -2.05 10.63 19.24
C ARG A 176 -2.07 11.47 17.97
N THR A 177 -1.25 12.50 18.00
CA THR A 177 -0.83 13.34 16.88
C THR A 177 0.64 13.01 16.59
N GLU A 178 1.05 13.08 15.31
CA GLU A 178 2.43 13.03 14.78
C GLU A 178 2.98 11.70 14.23
N HIS A 179 2.77 10.52 14.83
CA HIS A 179 3.19 9.22 14.22
C HIS A 179 2.10 8.51 13.38
N LEU A 180 1.02 9.22 13.07
CA LEU A 180 -0.22 8.63 12.53
C LEU A 180 -0.01 7.83 11.24
N ASN A 181 0.81 8.28 10.30
CA ASN A 181 0.90 7.61 9.00
C ASN A 181 1.63 6.27 9.08
N GLN A 182 2.75 6.20 9.81
CA GLN A 182 3.49 4.94 9.98
C GLN A 182 2.70 3.95 10.85
N SER A 183 2.06 4.42 11.93
CA SER A 183 1.18 3.56 12.74
C SER A 183 0.01 3.02 11.94
N LYS A 184 -0.70 3.86 11.17
CA LYS A 184 -1.80 3.41 10.30
C LYS A 184 -1.32 2.44 9.22
N TRP A 185 -0.11 2.64 8.68
CA TRP A 185 0.49 1.72 7.73
C TRP A 185 0.73 0.34 8.36
N ILE A 186 1.33 0.29 9.57
CA ILE A 186 1.54 -0.96 10.31
C ILE A 186 0.19 -1.60 10.66
N GLU A 187 -0.78 -0.83 11.15
CA GLU A 187 -2.13 -1.31 11.46
C GLU A 187 -2.80 -1.96 10.24
N TRP A 188 -2.69 -1.32 9.07
CA TRP A 188 -3.19 -1.87 7.82
C TRP A 188 -2.49 -3.18 7.45
N LEU A 189 -1.15 -3.24 7.48
CA LEU A 189 -0.38 -4.47 7.20
C LEU A 189 -0.77 -5.61 8.15
N VAL A 190 -0.94 -5.29 9.44
CA VAL A 190 -1.34 -6.24 10.48
C VAL A 190 -2.73 -6.80 10.21
N ALA A 191 -3.69 -5.96 9.80
CA ALA A 191 -5.02 -6.40 9.41
C ALA A 191 -4.98 -7.39 8.24
N GLN A 192 -4.11 -7.17 7.24
CA GLN A 192 -3.95 -8.08 6.10
C GLN A 192 -3.36 -9.46 6.49
N LEU A 193 -2.73 -9.59 7.66
CA LEU A 193 -2.16 -10.86 8.15
C LEU A 193 -3.05 -11.57 9.19
N GLY A 194 -4.31 -11.17 9.33
CA GLY A 194 -5.23 -11.78 10.30
C GLY A 194 -5.19 -11.12 11.68
N GLY A 195 -4.62 -9.91 11.77
CA GLY A 195 -4.68 -9.06 12.96
C GLY A 195 -3.50 -9.22 13.93
N THR A 196 -3.55 -8.41 14.99
CA THR A 196 -2.44 -8.20 15.93
C THR A 196 -1.93 -9.49 16.56
N VAL A 197 -2.84 -10.36 17.02
CA VAL A 197 -2.48 -11.61 17.72
C VAL A 197 -1.73 -12.57 16.79
N VAL A 198 -2.15 -12.69 15.53
CA VAL A 198 -1.50 -13.55 14.55
C VAL A 198 -0.08 -13.04 14.25
N VAL A 199 0.06 -11.72 14.04
CA VAL A 199 1.37 -11.11 13.77
C VAL A 199 2.31 -11.23 14.97
N MET A 200 1.83 -10.99 16.18
CA MET A 200 2.62 -11.20 17.40
C MET A 200 3.14 -12.64 17.50
N GLY A 201 2.29 -13.63 17.22
CA GLY A 201 2.69 -15.03 17.20
C GLY A 201 3.82 -15.30 16.23
N HIS A 202 3.73 -14.80 14.99
CA HIS A 202 4.80 -14.90 14.00
C HIS A 202 6.09 -14.21 14.46
N LEU A 203 5.98 -13.01 15.02
CA LEU A 203 7.13 -12.25 15.52
C LEU A 203 7.83 -12.96 16.69
N ILE A 204 7.07 -13.58 17.60
CA ILE A 204 7.60 -14.41 18.68
C ILE A 204 8.44 -15.55 18.12
N LEU A 205 7.93 -16.28 17.11
CA LEU A 205 8.68 -17.38 16.50
C LEU A 205 9.96 -16.89 15.83
N LEU A 206 9.91 -15.72 15.17
CA LEU A 206 11.07 -15.12 14.54
C LEU A 206 12.13 -14.73 15.58
N LEU A 207 11.72 -14.03 16.66
CA LEU A 207 12.63 -13.62 17.73
C LEU A 207 13.21 -14.81 18.51
N ALA A 208 12.45 -15.89 18.67
CA ALA A 208 12.93 -17.11 19.33
C ALA A 208 14.04 -17.81 18.53
N ARG A 209 14.08 -17.65 17.19
CA ARG A 209 15.13 -18.18 16.32
C ARG A 209 16.37 -17.29 16.23
N ALA A 210 16.26 -16.03 16.69
CA ALA A 210 17.39 -15.10 16.65
C ALA A 210 18.51 -15.57 17.60
N PRO A 211 19.79 -15.33 17.25
CA PRO A 211 20.93 -15.74 18.08
C PRO A 211 20.93 -15.02 19.44
N THR A 212 20.42 -13.78 19.48
CA THR A 212 20.25 -12.99 20.70
C THR A 212 18.78 -12.67 20.88
N LEU A 213 18.24 -12.99 22.06
CA LEU A 213 16.84 -12.71 22.39
C LEU A 213 16.67 -11.23 22.78
N PRO A 214 15.86 -10.44 22.07
CA PRO A 214 15.64 -9.05 22.44
C PRO A 214 14.92 -8.92 23.78
N ARG A 215 15.24 -7.86 24.55
CA ARG A 215 14.63 -7.60 25.87
C ARG A 215 13.11 -7.43 25.84
N ILE A 216 12.54 -7.08 24.68
CA ILE A 216 11.09 -6.93 24.50
C ILE A 216 10.33 -8.26 24.46
N PHE A 217 11.03 -9.38 24.19
CA PHE A 217 10.41 -10.69 23.99
C PHE A 217 9.46 -11.12 25.14
N PRO A 218 9.84 -11.03 26.43
CA PRO A 218 8.94 -11.45 27.51
C PRO A 218 7.64 -10.65 27.55
N LYS A 219 7.71 -9.34 27.29
CA LYS A 219 6.52 -8.46 27.27
C LYS A 219 5.63 -8.76 26.07
N LEU A 220 6.23 -8.96 24.89
CA LEU A 220 5.51 -9.37 23.69
C LEU A 220 4.79 -10.71 23.90
N TYR A 221 5.50 -11.71 24.42
CA TYR A 221 4.94 -13.03 24.68
C TYR A 221 3.81 -12.99 25.70
N ALA A 222 3.98 -12.28 26.81
CA ALA A 222 2.93 -12.15 27.82
C ALA A 222 1.66 -11.47 27.26
N THR A 223 1.84 -10.39 26.47
CA THR A 223 0.73 -9.68 25.83
C THR A 223 0.01 -10.56 24.81
N TRP A 224 0.76 -11.29 24.00
CA TRP A 224 0.19 -12.23 23.05
C TRP A 224 -0.56 -13.37 23.76
N TRP A 225 -0.01 -13.91 24.84
CA TRP A 225 -0.62 -14.99 25.61
C TRP A 225 -1.98 -14.60 26.21
N THR A 226 -2.12 -13.36 26.71
CA THR A 226 -3.39 -12.88 27.26
C THR A 226 -4.43 -12.62 26.17
N GLN A 227 -4.00 -12.23 24.97
CA GLN A 227 -4.88 -11.89 23.84
C GLN A 227 -5.27 -13.11 22.98
N ALA A 228 -4.44 -14.16 22.96
CA ALA A 228 -4.71 -15.36 22.18
C ALA A 228 -5.79 -16.23 22.86
N ASN A 229 -6.92 -16.42 22.18
CA ASN A 229 -8.04 -17.23 22.70
C ASN A 229 -7.97 -18.71 22.27
N ASN A 230 -7.19 -19.03 21.23
CA ASN A 230 -7.08 -20.40 20.71
C ASN A 230 -5.98 -21.18 21.47
N ALA A 231 -6.38 -22.24 22.18
CA ALA A 231 -5.48 -23.10 22.95
C ALA A 231 -4.52 -23.91 22.07
N ASP A 232 -4.97 -24.38 20.92
CA ASP A 232 -4.13 -25.14 19.97
C ASP A 232 -3.03 -24.25 19.39
N GLU A 233 -3.37 -22.99 19.06
CA GLU A 233 -2.39 -22.01 18.59
C GLU A 233 -1.37 -21.64 19.68
N LYS A 234 -1.83 -21.53 20.93
CA LYS A 234 -0.96 -21.36 22.10
C LYS A 234 0.05 -22.50 22.22
N CYS A 235 -0.44 -23.73 22.20
CA CYS A 235 0.38 -24.95 22.27
C CYS A 235 1.38 -25.02 21.10
N ARG A 236 0.91 -24.77 19.86
CA ARG A 236 1.73 -24.81 18.65
C ARG A 236 2.90 -23.83 18.72
N ILE A 237 2.66 -22.57 19.11
CA ILE A 237 3.71 -21.56 19.24
C ILE A 237 4.68 -21.92 20.37
N GLN A 238 4.18 -22.39 21.53
CA GLN A 238 5.04 -22.83 22.63
C GLN A 238 5.99 -23.96 22.19
N MET A 239 5.45 -25.01 21.57
CA MET A 239 6.24 -26.13 21.08
C MET A 239 7.28 -25.69 20.05
N THR A 240 6.90 -24.79 19.14
CA THR A 240 7.83 -24.26 18.15
C THR A 240 8.94 -23.45 18.80
N VAL A 241 8.66 -22.63 19.82
CA VAL A 241 9.68 -21.88 20.57
C VAL A 241 10.66 -22.84 21.28
N VAL A 242 10.15 -23.93 21.87
CA VAL A 242 10.99 -24.97 22.47
C VAL A 242 11.91 -25.61 21.43
N GLN A 243 11.37 -25.96 20.26
CA GLN A 243 12.14 -26.55 19.15
C GLN A 243 13.19 -25.61 18.57
N CYS A 244 13.06 -24.28 18.72
CA CYS A 244 14.07 -23.33 18.26
C CYS A 244 15.37 -23.38 19.09
N GLY A 245 15.37 -24.00 20.27
CA GLY A 245 16.58 -24.23 21.06
C GLY A 245 17.16 -23.00 21.77
N ASN A 246 16.54 -21.82 21.66
CA ASN A 246 16.99 -20.62 22.37
C ASN A 246 16.61 -20.71 23.85
N THR A 247 17.57 -21.06 24.70
CA THR A 247 17.36 -21.32 26.14
C THR A 247 16.70 -20.16 26.89
N LYS A 248 17.00 -18.90 26.50
CA LYS A 248 16.37 -17.71 27.10
C LYS A 248 14.88 -17.61 26.73
N ALA A 249 14.54 -17.92 25.48
CA ALA A 249 13.16 -17.91 25.02
C ALA A 249 12.36 -19.04 25.71
N VAL A 250 12.93 -20.24 25.78
CA VAL A 250 12.32 -21.39 26.47
C VAL A 250 12.08 -21.11 27.94
N SER A 251 13.11 -20.63 28.66
CA SER A 251 12.99 -20.26 30.08
C SER A 251 11.90 -19.20 30.30
N CYS A 252 11.81 -18.22 29.40
CA CYS A 252 10.77 -17.19 29.46
C CYS A 252 9.36 -17.79 29.29
N VAL A 253 9.16 -18.65 28.28
CA VAL A 253 7.87 -19.29 28.00
C VAL A 253 7.43 -20.18 29.16
N VAL A 254 8.31 -21.04 29.65
CA VAL A 254 8.00 -21.95 30.78
C VAL A 254 7.60 -21.16 32.03
N ARG A 255 8.36 -20.11 32.37
CA ARG A 255 8.07 -19.26 33.54
C ARG A 255 6.75 -18.49 33.43
N LEU A 256 6.35 -18.08 32.23
CA LEU A 256 5.09 -17.34 32.02
C LEU A 256 3.88 -18.30 31.96
N ALA A 257 4.07 -19.49 31.41
CA ALA A 257 3.06 -20.55 31.41
C ALA A 257 2.74 -21.02 32.83
N SER A 258 3.76 -21.25 33.68
CA SER A 258 3.57 -21.70 35.06
C SER A 258 2.75 -20.71 35.90
N LYS A 259 3.06 -19.40 35.79
CA LYS A 259 2.30 -18.34 36.48
C LYS A 259 0.83 -18.28 36.06
N SER A 260 0.51 -18.67 34.83
CA SER A 260 -0.87 -18.68 34.34
C SER A 260 -1.66 -19.86 34.92
N LEU A 261 -1.01 -21.00 35.15
CA LEU A 261 -1.61 -22.16 35.82
C LEU A 261 -1.92 -21.85 37.29
N ASP A 262 -1.00 -21.18 37.99
CA ASP A 262 -1.21 -20.81 39.40
C ASP A 262 -2.45 -19.91 39.59
N LEU A 263 -2.71 -18.99 38.65
CA LEU A 263 -3.87 -18.11 38.69
C LEU A 263 -5.21 -18.84 38.49
N LEU A 264 -5.22 -19.93 37.72
CA LEU A 264 -6.42 -20.74 37.47
C LEU A 264 -6.77 -21.68 38.64
N VAL A 265 -5.79 -22.04 39.47
CA VAL A 265 -6.01 -22.88 40.66
C VAL A 265 -6.57 -22.07 41.84
N THR A 266 -6.38 -20.74 41.83
CA THR A 266 -6.82 -19.84 42.91
C THR A 266 -8.18 -19.19 42.72
N THR A 267 -8.86 -19.43 41.59
CA THR A 267 -10.20 -18.91 41.26
C THR A 267 -11.24 -20.01 41.26
#